data_AF-A0A502ZSX6-F1
#
_entry.id   AF-A0A502ZSX6-F1
#
_cell.length_a   1.000
_cell.length_b   1.000
_cell.length_c   1.000
_cell.angle_alpha   90.00
_cell.angle_beta   90.00
_cell.angle_gamma   90.00
#
_symmetry.space_group_name_H-M   'P 1'
#
loop_
_entity.id
_entity.type
_entity.pdbx_description
1 polymer ?
#
loop_
_entity_poly.entity_id
_entity_poly.type
_entity_poly.pdbx_seq_one_letter_code
_entity_poly.pdbx_strand_id
1 'polypeptide(L)'
;MRNSQPLTITLPLEMARMVKDKVASGEYATESEVIRDGLRTLAARDAAVERWLREEVVPTMEDARANPEKLLTAEQVRRNLSGHINAITAKPRSGA
;
A
#
# COMPACT_ATOMS: atom_id res chain seq x y z
N MET A 1 -34.09 -5.83 -9.56
CA MET A 1 -33.51 -4.47 -9.64
C MET A 1 -32.15 -4.58 -10.30
N ARG A 2 -31.76 -3.64 -11.18
CA ARG A 2 -30.42 -3.66 -11.80
C ARG A 2 -29.41 -3.01 -10.85
N ASN A 3 -28.33 -3.70 -10.51
CA ASN A 3 -27.22 -3.19 -9.67
C ASN A 3 -26.10 -2.53 -10.49
N SER A 4 -26.40 -2.11 -11.72
CA SER A 4 -25.42 -1.47 -12.61
C SER A 4 -26.07 -0.37 -13.46
N GLN A 5 -25.34 0.72 -13.64
CA GLN A 5 -25.68 1.84 -14.51
C GLN A 5 -24.53 2.10 -15.50
N PRO A 6 -24.84 2.40 -16.78
CA PRO A 6 -23.81 2.77 -17.75
C PRO A 6 -23.24 4.15 -17.42
N LEU A 7 -21.94 4.33 -17.67
CA LEU A 7 -21.24 5.59 -17.48
C LEU A 7 -20.34 5.86 -18.70
N THR A 8 -20.46 7.05 -19.29
CA THR A 8 -19.57 7.50 -20.38
C THR A 8 -18.40 8.24 -19.78
N ILE A 9 -17.17 7.79 -20.10
CA ILE A 9 -15.93 8.37 -19.58
C ILE A 9 -15.03 8.70 -20.77
N THR A 10 -14.47 9.91 -20.78
CA THR A 10 -13.41 10.28 -21.72
C THR A 10 -12.06 9.93 -21.13
N LEU A 11 -11.29 9.10 -21.82
CA LEU A 11 -9.93 8.73 -21.44
C LEU A 11 -8.91 9.38 -22.38
N PRO A 12 -7.70 9.71 -21.89
CA PRO A 12 -6.56 9.98 -22.76
C PRO A 12 -6.34 8.82 -23.74
N LEU A 13 -5.87 9.13 -24.95
CA LEU A 13 -5.70 8.13 -26.02
C LEU A 13 -4.87 6.92 -25.59
N GLU A 14 -3.77 7.15 -24.87
CA GLU A 14 -2.91 6.10 -24.32
C GLU A 14 -3.67 5.16 -23.36
N MET A 15 -4.51 5.71 -22.48
CA MET A 15 -5.29 4.90 -21.53
C MET A 15 -6.42 4.15 -22.24
N ALA A 16 -7.07 4.78 -23.23
CA ALA A 16 -8.07 4.11 -24.04
C ALA A 16 -7.46 2.93 -24.82
N ARG A 17 -6.24 3.11 -25.36
CA ARG A 17 -5.48 2.04 -26.00
C ARG A 17 -5.14 0.92 -25.03
N MET A 18 -4.64 1.25 -23.84
CA MET A 18 -4.35 0.27 -22.79
C MET A 18 -5.55 -0.60 -22.44
N VAL A 19 -6.74 -0.01 -22.29
CA VAL A 19 -7.98 -0.75 -22.01
C VAL A 19 -8.33 -1.70 -23.16
N LYS A 20 -8.20 -1.24 -24.41
CA LYS A 20 -8.45 -2.07 -25.60
C LYS A 20 -7.45 -3.21 -25.72
N ASP A 21 -6.17 -2.96 -25.48
CA ASP A 21 -5.10 -3.97 -25.56
C ASP A 21 -5.32 -5.09 -24.53
N LYS A 22 -5.81 -4.75 -23.33
CA LYS A 22 -6.18 -5.72 -22.28
C LYS A 22 -7.36 -6.62 -22.65
N VAL A 23 -8.31 -6.11 -23.44
CA VAL A 23 -9.43 -6.92 -23.94
C VAL A 23 -8.96 -7.76 -25.14
N ALA A 24 -8.19 -7.16 -26.05
CA ALA A 24 -7.65 -7.84 -27.23
C ALA A 24 -6.70 -9.00 -26.88
N SER A 25 -5.97 -8.90 -25.76
CA SER A 25 -5.13 -9.98 -25.24
C SER A 25 -5.92 -11.15 -24.63
N GLY A 26 -7.21 -10.96 -24.37
CA GLY A 26 -8.06 -11.92 -23.65
C GLY A 26 -7.88 -11.91 -22.13
N GLU A 27 -7.12 -10.95 -21.56
CA GLU A 27 -6.99 -10.78 -20.10
C GLU A 27 -8.34 -10.39 -19.48
N TYR A 28 -9.17 -9.65 -20.22
CA TYR A 28 -10.53 -9.25 -19.83
C TYR A 28 -11.52 -9.48 -20.97
N ALA A 29 -12.78 -9.78 -20.65
CA ALA A 29 -13.81 -9.99 -21.67
C ALA A 29 -14.39 -8.67 -22.21
N THR A 30 -14.37 -7.60 -21.41
CA THR A 30 -14.92 -6.28 -21.80
C THR A 30 -14.14 -5.12 -21.19
N GLU A 31 -14.22 -3.95 -21.81
CA GLU A 31 -13.64 -2.71 -21.28
C GLU A 31 -14.23 -2.36 -19.91
N SER A 32 -15.52 -2.66 -19.72
CA SER A 32 -16.19 -2.44 -18.43
C SER A 32 -15.59 -3.29 -17.30
N GLU A 33 -15.04 -4.47 -17.60
CA GLU A 33 -14.34 -5.28 -16.60
C GLU A 33 -13.01 -4.67 -16.21
N VAL A 34 -12.22 -4.20 -17.19
CA VAL A 34 -10.94 -3.52 -16.95
C VAL A 34 -11.15 -2.33 -16.00
N ILE A 35 -12.15 -1.49 -16.29
CA ILE A 35 -12.45 -0.32 -15.46
C ILE A 35 -12.95 -0.72 -14.06
N ARG A 36 -13.84 -1.71 -13.96
CA ARG A 36 -14.32 -2.18 -12.65
C ARG A 36 -13.20 -2.76 -11.79
N ASP A 37 -12.30 -3.53 -12.39
CA ASP A 37 -11.17 -4.11 -11.67
C ASP A 37 -10.21 -3.02 -11.18
N GLY A 38 -9.88 -2.05 -12.03
CA GLY A 38 -9.11 -0.88 -11.65
C GLY A 38 -9.73 -0.09 -10.49
N LEU A 39 -11.05 0.13 -10.52
CA LEU A 39 -11.77 0.82 -9.44
C LEU A 39 -11.77 0.03 -8.13
N ARG A 40 -11.93 -1.30 -8.18
CA ARG A 40 -11.85 -2.14 -6.97
C ARG A 40 -10.45 -2.14 -6.37
N THR A 41 -9.42 -2.20 -7.22
CA THR A 41 -8.03 -2.15 -6.79
C THR A 41 -7.71 -0.82 -6.11
N LEU A 42 -8.18 0.30 -6.68
CA LEU A 42 -8.06 1.61 -6.06
C LEU A 42 -8.77 1.67 -4.69
N ALA A 43 -10.02 1.23 -4.62
CA ALA A 43 -10.79 1.22 -3.38
C ALA A 43 -10.13 0.34 -2.29
N ALA A 44 -9.60 -0.81 -2.66
CA ALA A 44 -8.90 -1.70 -1.72
C ALA A 44 -7.61 -1.07 -1.18
N ARG A 45 -6.84 -0.40 -2.05
CA ARG A 45 -5.64 0.35 -1.65
C ARG A 45 -5.99 1.46 -0.67
N ASP A 46 -7.01 2.26 -0.98
CA ASP A 46 -7.41 3.38 -0.13
C ASP A 46 -7.92 2.89 1.23
N ALA A 47 -8.72 1.82 1.26
CA ALA A 47 -9.20 1.20 2.49
C ALA A 47 -8.05 0.63 3.35
N ALA A 48 -7.00 0.08 2.73
CA ALA A 48 -5.84 -0.42 3.45
C ALA A 48 -5.05 0.72 4.12
N VAL A 49 -4.85 1.83 3.40
CA VAL A 49 -4.19 3.03 3.96
C VAL A 49 -5.02 3.62 5.09
N GLU A 50 -6.32 3.79 4.90
CA GLU A 50 -7.20 4.35 5.92
C GLU A 50 -7.22 3.50 7.19
N ARG A 51 -7.28 2.17 7.04
CA ARG A 51 -7.21 1.24 8.16
C ARG A 51 -5.89 1.39 8.92
N TRP A 52 -4.76 1.38 8.22
CA TRP A 52 -3.45 1.56 8.84
C TRP A 52 -3.33 2.89 9.60
N LEU A 53 -3.84 3.98 9.02
CA LEU A 53 -3.88 5.28 9.69
C LEU A 53 -4.69 5.25 10.99
N ARG A 54 -5.89 4.66 10.95
CA ARG A 54 -6.80 4.59 12.11
C ARG A 54 -6.34 3.64 13.20
N GLU A 55 -5.85 2.47 12.82
CA GLU A 55 -5.59 1.37 13.74
C GLU A 55 -4.15 1.37 14.27
N GLU A 56 -3.20 1.93 13.52
CA GLU A 56 -1.79 1.95 13.95
C GLU A 56 -1.29 3.36 14.20
N VAL A 57 -1.43 4.26 13.22
CA VAL A 57 -0.79 5.59 13.30
C VAL A 57 -1.41 6.46 14.39
N VAL A 58 -2.74 6.58 14.42
CA VAL A 58 -3.44 7.39 15.42
C VAL A 58 -3.15 6.88 16.85
N PRO A 59 -3.34 5.59 17.18
CA PRO A 59 -3.03 5.08 18.52
C PRO A 59 -1.56 5.25 18.91
N THR A 60 -0.63 5.04 17.98
CA THR A 60 0.81 5.26 18.23
C THR A 60 1.10 6.73 18.57
N MET A 61 0.48 7.66 17.85
CA MET A 61 0.65 9.09 18.11
C MET A 61 -0.01 9.53 19.42
N GLU A 62 -1.14 8.94 19.79
CA GLU A 62 -1.79 9.19 21.07
C GLU A 62 -0.94 8.65 22.23
N ASP A 63 -0.41 7.42 22.14
CA ASP A 63 0.50 6.85 23.15
C ASP A 63 1.78 7.68 23.27
N ALA A 64 2.37 8.12 22.15
CA ALA A 64 3.55 8.98 22.12
C ALA A 64 3.31 10.32 22.83
N ARG A 65 2.11 10.92 22.68
CA ARG A 65 1.75 12.16 23.37
C ARG A 65 1.50 11.94 24.86
N ALA A 66 0.87 10.82 25.21
CA ALA A 66 0.57 10.47 26.60
C ALA A 66 1.81 10.03 27.38
N ASN A 67 2.78 9.39 26.70
CA ASN A 67 3.99 8.81 27.28
C ASN A 67 5.26 9.26 26.52
N PRO A 68 5.64 10.56 26.58
CA PRO A 68 6.79 11.08 25.82
C PRO A 68 8.12 10.43 26.17
N GLU A 69 8.27 9.89 27.38
CA GLU A 69 9.46 9.18 27.85
C GLU A 69 9.73 7.86 27.11
N LYS A 70 8.73 7.30 26.44
CA LYS A 70 8.90 6.12 25.56
C LYS A 70 9.53 6.48 24.22
N LEU A 71 9.56 7.77 23.86
CA LEU A 71 10.12 8.22 22.59
C LEU A 71 11.64 8.19 22.61
N LEU A 72 12.22 7.86 21.46
CA LEU A 72 13.65 7.85 21.26
C LEU A 72 14.09 9.10 20.49
N THR A 73 15.16 9.72 20.96
CA THR A 73 15.89 10.72 20.17
C THR A 73 16.47 10.07 18.92
N ALA A 74 16.69 10.86 17.86
CA ALA A 74 17.32 10.36 16.63
C ALA A 74 18.67 9.67 16.88
N GLU A 75 19.40 10.15 17.90
CA GLU A 75 20.70 9.63 18.30
C GLU A 75 20.57 8.25 18.99
N GLN A 76 19.57 8.07 19.86
CA GLN A 76 19.22 6.75 20.41
C GLN A 76 18.79 5.77 19.32
N VAL A 77 17.95 6.21 18.36
CA VAL A 77 17.52 5.36 17.23
C VAL A 77 18.71 4.88 16.42
N ARG A 78 19.63 5.78 16.03
CA ARG A 78 20.84 5.41 15.29
C ARG A 78 21.70 4.42 16.06
N ARG A 79 21.96 4.67 17.35
CA ARG A 79 22.75 3.76 18.17
C ARG A 79 22.13 2.37 18.26
N ASN A 80 20.82 2.29 18.50
CA ASN A 80 20.11 1.02 18.60
C ASN A 80 20.17 0.24 17.28
N LEU A 81 19.95 0.91 16.15
CA LEU A 81 20.00 0.30 14.83
C LEU A 81 21.42 -0.21 14.49
N SER A 82 22.44 0.63 14.67
CA SER A 82 23.84 0.23 14.45
C SER A 82 24.25 -0.93 15.34
N GLY A 83 23.85 -0.92 16.61
CA GLY A 83 24.08 -2.03 17.54
C GLY A 83 23.45 -3.34 17.05
N HIS A 84 22.21 -3.27 16.55
CA HIS A 84 21.52 -4.43 15.99
C HIS A 84 22.21 -4.98 14.73
N ILE A 85 22.59 -4.10 13.81
CA ILE A 85 23.32 -4.48 12.58
C ILE A 85 24.64 -5.16 12.94
N ASN A 86 25.42 -4.58 13.85
CA ASN A 86 26.70 -5.16 14.30
C ASN A 86 26.52 -6.55 14.94
N ALA A 87 25.44 -6.75 15.71
CA ALA A 87 25.14 -8.05 16.29
C ALA A 87 24.80 -9.11 15.24
N ILE A 88 24.12 -8.72 14.15
CA ILE A 88 23.80 -9.60 13.03
C ILE A 88 25.07 -9.94 12.23
N THR A 89 25.92 -8.95 11.95
CA THR A 89 27.12 -9.15 11.12
C THR A 89 28.27 -9.83 11.86
N ALA A 90 28.35 -9.69 13.19
CA ALA A 90 29.36 -10.34 14.02
C ALA A 90 29.06 -11.83 14.33
N LYS A 91 27.84 -12.32 14.07
CA LYS A 91 27.50 -13.73 14.26
C LYS A 91 28.04 -14.54 13.08
N PRO A 92 29.01 -15.47 13.27
CA PRO A 92 29.52 -16.27 12.17
C PRO A 92 28.37 -17.12 11.61
N ARG A 93 28.31 -17.27 10.28
CA ARG A 93 27.36 -18.16 9.61
C ARG A 93 27.64 -19.59 10.09
N SER A 94 26.93 -20.03 11.11
CA SER A 94 26.96 -21.42 11.56
C SER A 94 26.35 -22.28 10.44
N GLY A 95 27.20 -22.99 9.69
CA GLY A 95 26.79 -23.89 8.62
C GLY A 95 27.52 -23.66 7.30
N ALA A 96 28.77 -24.11 7.24
CA ALA A 96 29.43 -24.62 6.04
C ALA A 96 30.22 -25.86 6.46
#